data_AF-A0A968LNF5-F1
#
_entry.id   AF-A0A968LNF5-F1
#
_cell.length_a   1.000
_cell.length_b   1.000
_cell.length_c   1.000
_cell.angle_alpha   90.00
_cell.angle_beta   90.00
_cell.angle_gamma   90.00
#
_symmetry.space_group_name_H-M   'P 1'
#
loop_
_entity.id
_entity.type
_entity.pdbx_description
1 polymer ?
#
loop_
_entity_poly.entity_id
_entity_poly.type
_entity_poly.pdbx_seq_one_letter_code
_entity_poly.pdbx_strand_id
1 'polypeptide(L)'
;MVSKDFDASTSPPDANTPAQRGKQRARSHTDKTARKTQLLQAAAELHTERDLEWTMLEVAAKAGLAKGTTYLYFRTKEELLLELLTADLETWFQDLATNLNPPPPDLASAIAQSIAARPRMVELIAVQASILEQNLSPEAAERFKTFLLHRSQRLAPQLEALIPGCDGIEVLQWLNALVIGLAQLSQPSRVVTAILEQPRMHALRVHFQPALERSLRALFAGIGQEQR
;
A
#
# COMPACT_ATOMS: atom_id res chain seq x y z
N MET A 1 -64.69 -42.27 24.80
CA MET A 1 -65.32 -41.17 24.07
C MET A 1 -64.76 -39.87 24.66
N VAL A 2 -63.93 -39.18 23.87
CA VAL A 2 -63.65 -37.72 23.90
C VAL A 2 -62.90 -37.17 25.14
N SER A 3 -61.61 -36.79 25.03
CA SER A 3 -61.04 -35.49 24.55
C SER A 3 -61.23 -34.36 25.57
N LYS A 4 -60.19 -33.76 26.18
CA LYS A 4 -59.41 -32.55 25.76
C LYS A 4 -58.80 -31.97 27.06
N ASP A 5 -57.77 -31.14 27.17
CA ASP A 5 -56.71 -30.54 26.34
C ASP A 5 -55.87 -29.69 27.33
N PHE A 6 -54.57 -29.51 27.03
CA PHE A 6 -53.72 -28.30 27.28
C PHE A 6 -53.61 -27.72 28.71
N ASP A 7 -52.42 -27.43 29.23
CA ASP A 7 -51.51 -26.46 28.64
C ASP A 7 -50.04 -26.69 29.02
N ALA A 8 -49.17 -26.50 28.03
CA ALA A 8 -47.73 -26.67 28.11
C ALA A 8 -47.07 -25.28 28.09
N SER A 9 -46.58 -24.82 29.24
CA SER A 9 -45.65 -23.68 29.29
C SER A 9 -44.26 -24.16 28.84
N THR A 10 -43.99 -24.04 27.55
CA THR A 10 -42.67 -24.24 26.95
C THR A 10 -41.90 -22.92 26.94
N SER A 11 -40.89 -22.79 27.80
CA SER A 11 -39.80 -21.83 27.55
C SER A 11 -38.98 -22.31 26.33
N PRO A 12 -38.58 -21.43 25.40
CA PRO A 12 -37.77 -21.84 24.27
C PRO A 12 -36.33 -22.17 24.72
N PRO A 13 -35.67 -23.20 24.18
CA PRO A 13 -34.26 -23.42 24.43
C PRO A 13 -33.45 -22.41 23.60
N ASP A 14 -32.78 -21.49 24.29
CA ASP A 14 -31.64 -20.75 23.77
C ASP A 14 -30.54 -21.73 23.37
N ALA A 15 -30.42 -22.04 22.08
CA ALA A 15 -29.31 -22.86 21.59
C ALA A 15 -28.95 -22.56 20.14
N ASN A 16 -28.42 -21.35 19.89
CA ASN A 16 -27.64 -21.09 18.68
C ASN A 16 -26.40 -22.01 18.72
N THR A 17 -26.40 -23.08 17.92
CA THR A 17 -25.44 -24.19 17.99
C THR A 17 -24.02 -23.70 17.61
N PRO A 18 -22.91 -24.26 18.14
CA PRO A 18 -21.54 -23.80 17.83
C PRO A 18 -21.24 -23.69 16.31
N ALA A 19 -21.81 -24.59 15.52
CA ALA A 19 -21.70 -24.57 14.05
C ALA A 19 -22.42 -23.38 13.39
N GLN A 20 -23.55 -22.92 13.96
CA GLN A 20 -24.25 -21.72 13.49
C GLN A 20 -23.50 -20.45 13.89
N ARG A 21 -22.94 -20.39 15.11
CA ARG A 21 -22.04 -19.30 15.54
C ARG A 21 -20.79 -19.19 14.68
N GLY A 22 -20.19 -20.31 14.27
CA GLY A 22 -19.06 -20.32 13.33
C GLY A 22 -19.42 -19.76 11.95
N LYS A 23 -20.57 -20.16 11.40
CA LYS A 23 -21.07 -19.65 10.10
C LYS A 23 -21.45 -18.16 10.14
N GLN A 24 -22.03 -17.69 11.25
CA GLN A 24 -22.41 -16.29 11.44
C GLN A 24 -21.19 -15.37 11.61
N ARG A 25 -20.16 -15.85 12.34
CA ARG A 25 -18.87 -15.14 12.48
C ARG A 25 -18.09 -15.07 11.17
N ALA A 26 -18.04 -16.17 10.41
CA ALA A 26 -17.40 -16.20 9.09
C ALA A 26 -18.07 -15.23 8.11
N ARG A 27 -19.42 -15.20 8.05
CA ARG A 27 -20.18 -14.24 7.24
C ARG A 27 -19.91 -12.79 7.64
N SER A 28 -19.97 -12.48 8.93
CA SER A 28 -19.70 -11.12 9.44
C SER A 28 -18.28 -10.65 9.15
N HIS A 29 -17.29 -11.54 9.21
CA HIS A 29 -15.90 -11.21 8.85
C HIS A 29 -15.73 -10.97 7.34
N THR A 30 -16.36 -11.80 6.50
CA THR A 30 -16.38 -11.61 5.05
C THR A 30 -17.04 -10.29 4.67
N ASP A 31 -18.17 -9.96 5.30
CA ASP A 31 -18.88 -8.69 5.08
C ASP A 31 -18.00 -7.49 5.48
N LYS A 32 -17.34 -7.57 6.65
CA LYS A 32 -16.42 -6.52 7.12
C LYS A 32 -15.26 -6.31 6.13
N THR A 33 -14.68 -7.40 5.62
CA THR A 33 -13.57 -7.35 4.67
C THR A 33 -14.02 -6.74 3.34
N ALA A 34 -15.17 -7.19 2.81
CA ALA A 34 -15.74 -6.66 1.58
C ALA A 34 -16.01 -5.15 1.67
N ARG A 35 -16.53 -4.67 2.81
CA ARG A 35 -16.74 -3.24 3.05
C ARG A 35 -15.43 -2.45 3.11
N LYS A 36 -14.40 -3.00 3.77
CA LYS A 36 -13.07 -2.38 3.79
C LYS A 36 -12.51 -2.24 2.37
N THR A 37 -12.59 -3.29 1.55
CA THR A 37 -12.17 -3.27 0.15
C THR A 37 -12.95 -2.24 -0.67
N GLN A 38 -14.27 -2.14 -0.48
CA GLN A 38 -15.12 -1.18 -1.16
C GLN A 38 -14.71 0.28 -0.87
N LEU A 39 -14.41 0.57 0.41
CA LEU A 39 -13.92 1.89 0.83
C LEU A 39 -12.52 2.20 0.26
N LEU A 40 -11.61 1.22 0.25
CA LEU A 40 -10.28 1.38 -0.35
C LEU A 40 -10.34 1.65 -1.85
N GLN A 41 -11.21 0.94 -2.57
CA GLN A 41 -11.42 1.16 -4.00
C GLN A 41 -11.97 2.57 -4.27
N ALA A 42 -12.99 3.00 -3.52
CA ALA A 42 -13.54 4.35 -3.63
C ALA A 42 -12.49 5.44 -3.35
N ALA A 43 -11.64 5.23 -2.34
CA ALA A 43 -10.55 6.14 -2.04
C ALA A 43 -9.46 6.16 -3.11
N ALA A 44 -9.11 4.99 -3.67
CA ALA A 44 -8.15 4.89 -4.77
C ALA A 44 -8.60 5.69 -5.99
N GLU A 45 -9.88 5.57 -6.36
CA GLU A 45 -10.46 6.32 -7.46
C GLU A 45 -10.50 7.83 -7.19
N LEU A 46 -10.94 8.26 -6.00
CA LEU A 46 -10.92 9.68 -5.63
C LEU A 46 -9.52 10.27 -5.60
N HIS A 47 -8.54 9.48 -5.15
CA HIS A 47 -7.16 9.90 -5.09
C HIS A 47 -6.56 10.04 -6.50
N THR A 48 -6.90 9.16 -7.45
CA THR A 48 -6.51 9.33 -8.85
C THR A 48 -7.13 10.56 -9.51
N GLU A 49 -8.34 10.95 -9.10
CA GLU A 49 -9.03 12.12 -9.67
C GLU A 49 -8.53 13.46 -9.10
N ARG A 50 -8.17 13.49 -7.82
CA ARG A 50 -8.03 14.72 -7.03
C ARG A 50 -6.85 14.71 -6.05
N ASP A 51 -5.89 13.81 -6.22
CA ASP A 51 -4.75 13.62 -5.31
C ASP A 51 -5.23 13.52 -3.85
N LEU A 52 -4.66 14.30 -2.94
CA LEU A 52 -5.06 14.36 -1.53
C LEU A 52 -6.27 15.29 -1.28
N GLU A 53 -6.96 15.81 -2.29
CA GLU A 53 -8.04 16.79 -2.11
C GLU A 53 -9.44 16.17 -1.98
N TRP A 54 -9.59 15.08 -1.23
CA TRP A 54 -10.88 14.42 -0.93
C TRP A 54 -11.10 14.21 0.57
N THR A 55 -12.33 13.89 0.95
CA THR A 55 -12.78 13.68 2.34
C THR A 55 -13.29 12.27 2.60
N MET A 56 -13.25 11.83 3.86
CA MET A 56 -13.80 10.53 4.28
C MET A 56 -15.30 10.38 3.98
N LEU A 57 -16.03 11.50 3.92
CA LEU A 57 -17.44 11.54 3.56
C LEU A 57 -17.66 11.24 2.07
N GLU A 58 -16.82 11.81 1.19
CA GLU A 58 -16.84 11.53 -0.25
C GLU A 58 -16.49 10.07 -0.53
N VAL A 59 -15.54 9.49 0.22
CA VAL A 59 -15.23 8.05 0.13
C VAL A 59 -16.45 7.20 0.49
N ALA A 60 -17.16 7.50 1.58
CA ALA A 60 -18.38 6.78 1.95
C ALA A 60 -19.44 6.89 0.85
N ALA A 61 -19.66 8.10 0.32
CA ALA A 61 -20.64 8.35 -0.73
C ALA A 61 -20.30 7.59 -2.02
N LYS A 62 -19.04 7.62 -2.45
CA LYS A 62 -18.57 6.91 -3.65
C LYS A 62 -18.63 5.39 -3.48
N ALA A 63 -18.39 4.90 -2.28
CA ALA A 63 -18.60 3.49 -1.92
C ALA A 63 -20.10 3.10 -1.79
N GLY A 64 -21.05 4.03 -1.95
CA GLY A 64 -22.48 3.75 -1.75
C GLY A 64 -22.84 3.39 -0.31
N LEU A 65 -22.08 3.90 0.66
CA LEU A 65 -22.24 3.63 2.09
C LEU A 65 -22.78 4.86 2.83
N ALA A 66 -23.41 4.62 3.99
CA ALA A 66 -23.94 5.68 4.83
C ALA A 66 -22.83 6.61 5.33
N LYS A 67 -23.16 7.90 5.50
CA LYS A 67 -22.26 8.90 6.09
C LYS A 67 -21.68 8.39 7.41
N GLY A 68 -20.37 8.55 7.60
CA GLY A 68 -19.67 8.09 8.80
C GLY A 68 -19.25 6.61 8.78
N THR A 69 -19.71 5.81 7.81
CA THR A 69 -19.33 4.38 7.72
C THR A 69 -17.82 4.20 7.57
N THR A 70 -17.12 5.10 6.87
CA THR A 70 -15.65 5.06 6.73
C THR A 70 -14.94 5.04 8.08
N TYR A 71 -15.43 5.81 9.06
CA TYR A 71 -14.83 5.91 10.40
C TYR A 71 -14.98 4.64 11.25
N LEU A 72 -15.84 3.70 10.86
CA LEU A 72 -15.92 2.38 11.48
C LEU A 72 -14.75 1.47 11.08
N TYR A 73 -14.05 1.80 9.98
CA TYR A 73 -12.96 1.00 9.41
C TYR A 73 -11.61 1.71 9.48
N PHE A 74 -11.59 3.04 9.37
CA PHE A 74 -10.38 3.85 9.36
C PHE A 74 -10.61 5.10 10.20
N ARG A 75 -9.82 5.31 11.25
CA ARG A 75 -10.02 6.42 12.20
C ARG A 75 -9.74 7.77 11.55
N THR A 76 -8.77 7.80 10.66
CA THR A 76 -8.31 9.01 9.98
C THR A 76 -8.19 8.76 8.48
N LYS A 77 -8.06 9.86 7.73
CA LYS A 77 -7.80 9.79 6.29
C LYS A 77 -6.43 9.20 6.01
N GLU A 78 -5.46 9.52 6.86
CA GLU A 78 -4.10 9.03 6.85
C GLU A 78 -4.03 7.52 7.07
N GLU A 79 -4.84 6.98 7.99
CA GLU A 79 -4.95 5.52 8.16
C GLU A 79 -5.50 4.85 6.89
N LEU A 80 -6.51 5.45 6.26
CA LEU A 80 -7.06 4.94 5.00
C LEU A 80 -6.03 5.00 3.86
N LEU A 81 -5.28 6.10 3.75
CA LEU A 81 -4.21 6.28 2.76
C LEU A 81 -3.04 5.32 2.99
N LEU A 82 -2.69 5.06 4.25
CA LEU A 82 -1.64 4.08 4.60
C LEU A 82 -2.07 2.66 4.23
N GLU A 83 -3.33 2.30 4.45
CA GLU A 83 -3.87 1.00 4.06
C GLU A 83 -3.97 0.86 2.53
N LEU A 84 -4.23 1.96 1.81
CA LEU A 84 -4.13 2.00 0.35
C LEU A 84 -2.67 1.81 -0.13
N LEU A 85 -1.71 2.52 0.47
CA LEU A 85 -0.28 2.32 0.19
C LEU A 85 0.17 0.89 0.50
N THR A 86 -0.34 0.30 1.59
CA THR A 86 -0.06 -1.10 1.96
C THR A 86 -0.51 -2.06 0.88
N ALA A 87 -1.71 -1.87 0.32
CA ALA A 87 -2.22 -2.69 -0.78
C ALA A 87 -1.37 -2.52 -2.05
N ASP A 88 -0.94 -1.30 -2.38
CA ASP A 88 -0.07 -1.04 -3.54
C ASP A 88 1.30 -1.71 -3.39
N LEU A 89 1.91 -1.60 -2.20
CA LEU A 89 3.18 -2.24 -1.87
C LEU A 89 3.07 -3.76 -1.89
N GLU A 90 1.98 -4.32 -1.37
CA GLU A 90 1.72 -5.77 -1.40
C GLU A 90 1.78 -6.31 -2.82
N THR A 91 1.03 -5.68 -3.73
CA THR A 91 1.01 -6.03 -5.15
C THR A 91 2.40 -5.83 -5.77
N TRP A 92 3.06 -4.71 -5.48
CA TRP A 92 4.41 -4.45 -6.01
C TRP A 92 5.45 -5.49 -5.55
N PHE A 93 5.48 -5.84 -4.27
CA PHE A 93 6.38 -6.88 -3.75
C PHE A 93 6.13 -8.24 -4.42
N GLN A 94 4.86 -8.61 -4.61
CA GLN A 94 4.49 -9.87 -5.26
C GLN A 94 4.91 -9.89 -6.74
N ASP A 95 4.63 -8.80 -7.45
CA ASP A 95 5.00 -8.68 -8.87
C ASP A 95 6.51 -8.63 -9.04
N LEU A 96 7.23 -7.91 -8.19
CA LEU A 96 8.68 -7.85 -8.22
C LEU A 96 9.29 -9.23 -7.96
N ALA A 97 8.87 -9.93 -6.90
CA ALA A 97 9.35 -11.28 -6.61
C ALA A 97 9.11 -12.27 -7.76
N THR A 98 8.02 -12.08 -8.52
CA THR A 98 7.72 -12.88 -9.72
C THR A 98 8.64 -12.49 -10.88
N ASN A 99 8.84 -11.20 -11.13
CA ASN A 99 9.61 -10.67 -12.25
C ASN A 99 11.14 -10.81 -12.07
N LEU A 100 11.60 -11.08 -10.86
CA LEU A 100 13.01 -11.40 -10.57
C LEU A 100 13.36 -12.87 -10.84
N ASN A 101 12.37 -13.72 -11.18
CA ASN A 101 12.59 -15.12 -11.49
C ASN A 101 11.89 -15.54 -12.81
N PRO A 102 12.63 -15.75 -13.91
CA PRO A 102 14.09 -15.74 -14.01
C PRO A 102 14.70 -14.34 -13.84
N PRO A 103 15.99 -14.24 -13.49
CA PRO A 103 16.68 -12.96 -13.36
C PRO A 103 16.52 -12.10 -14.62
N PRO A 104 16.11 -10.82 -14.48
CA PRO A 104 16.03 -9.92 -15.63
C PRO A 104 17.45 -9.63 -16.15
N PRO A 105 17.60 -9.35 -17.46
CA PRO A 105 18.90 -8.96 -18.04
C PRO A 105 19.42 -7.65 -17.43
N ASP A 106 18.51 -6.80 -16.96
CA ASP A 106 18.81 -5.53 -16.34
C ASP A 106 17.98 -5.32 -15.07
N LEU A 107 18.57 -5.67 -13.94
CA LEU A 107 17.91 -5.60 -12.64
C LEU A 107 17.48 -4.17 -12.27
N ALA A 108 18.35 -3.19 -12.50
CA ALA A 108 18.09 -1.80 -12.16
C ALA A 108 16.94 -1.24 -12.99
N SER A 109 16.91 -1.52 -14.29
CA SER A 109 15.80 -1.10 -15.15
C SER A 109 14.49 -1.79 -14.78
N ALA A 110 14.53 -3.11 -14.50
CA ALA A 110 13.35 -3.85 -14.07
C ALA A 110 12.72 -3.29 -12.78
N ILE A 111 13.54 -3.01 -11.76
CA ILE A 111 13.07 -2.41 -10.50
C ILE A 111 12.52 -1.00 -10.75
N ALA A 112 13.25 -0.14 -11.46
CA ALA A 112 12.83 1.24 -11.72
C ALA A 112 11.51 1.31 -12.52
N GLN A 113 11.36 0.48 -13.55
CA GLN A 113 10.12 0.36 -14.33
C GLN A 113 8.96 -0.13 -13.47
N SER A 114 9.19 -1.13 -12.61
CA SER A 114 8.14 -1.64 -11.72
C SER A 114 7.60 -0.55 -10.79
N ILE A 115 8.45 0.32 -10.26
CA ILE A 115 8.02 1.40 -9.37
C ILE A 115 7.35 2.52 -10.19
N ALA A 116 7.94 2.91 -11.31
CA ALA A 116 7.40 3.97 -12.17
C ALA A 116 6.02 3.65 -12.76
N ALA A 117 5.71 2.36 -12.96
CA ALA A 117 4.39 1.90 -13.39
C ALA A 117 3.28 2.09 -12.33
N ARG A 118 3.63 2.52 -11.11
CA ARG A 118 2.71 2.67 -9.97
C ARG A 118 2.78 4.10 -9.41
N PRO A 119 2.28 5.12 -10.14
CA PRO A 119 2.44 6.53 -9.77
C PRO A 119 1.83 6.87 -8.40
N ARG A 120 0.65 6.34 -8.08
CA ARG A 120 0.02 6.49 -6.75
C ARG A 120 0.91 5.98 -5.62
N MET A 121 1.51 4.80 -5.80
CA MET A 121 2.41 4.22 -4.81
C MET A 121 3.61 5.15 -4.57
N VAL A 122 4.20 5.67 -5.65
CA VAL A 122 5.33 6.62 -5.58
C VAL A 122 4.94 7.89 -4.83
N GLU A 123 3.77 8.47 -5.15
CA GLU A 123 3.25 9.66 -4.47
C GLU A 123 3.06 9.41 -2.97
N LEU A 124 2.38 8.32 -2.60
CA LEU A 124 2.09 7.99 -1.21
C LEU A 124 3.36 7.67 -0.40
N ILE A 125 4.36 7.02 -1.01
CA ILE A 125 5.69 6.82 -0.38
C ILE A 125 6.34 8.18 -0.10
N ALA A 126 6.31 9.11 -1.06
CA ALA A 126 6.97 10.40 -0.94
C ALA A 126 6.43 11.27 0.20
N VAL A 127 5.15 11.12 0.53
CA VAL A 127 4.48 11.84 1.63
C VAL A 127 4.28 11.01 2.89
N GLN A 128 4.77 9.76 2.92
CA GLN A 128 4.46 8.81 3.98
C GLN A 128 4.87 9.34 5.36
N ALA A 129 6.15 9.68 5.54
CA ALA A 129 6.67 10.13 6.84
C ALA A 129 6.14 11.53 7.23
N SER A 130 5.95 12.42 6.26
CA SER A 130 5.57 13.82 6.51
C SER A 130 4.07 14.04 6.70
N ILE A 131 3.23 13.18 6.12
CA ILE A 131 1.77 13.31 6.15
C ILE A 131 1.14 12.07 6.79
N LEU A 132 1.33 10.90 6.18
CA LEU A 132 0.59 9.70 6.58
C LEU A 132 0.92 9.28 8.01
N GLU A 133 2.19 9.34 8.43
CA GLU A 133 2.62 8.90 9.76
C GLU A 133 2.26 9.87 10.90
N GLN A 134 1.85 11.12 10.59
CA GLN A 134 1.60 12.15 11.61
C GLN A 134 0.31 11.93 12.41
N ASN A 135 -0.71 11.32 11.81
CA ASN A 135 -2.05 11.14 12.39
C ASN A 135 -2.48 9.66 12.43
N LEU A 136 -1.54 8.75 12.70
CA LEU A 136 -1.82 7.33 12.87
C LEU A 136 -2.02 6.96 14.33
N SER A 137 -2.83 5.93 14.55
CA SER A 137 -2.80 5.24 15.82
C SER A 137 -1.54 4.34 15.92
N PRO A 138 -1.04 4.08 17.14
CA PRO A 138 0.08 3.16 17.34
C PRO A 138 -0.14 1.80 16.68
N GLU A 139 -1.36 1.27 16.73
CA GLU A 139 -1.70 -0.03 16.15
C GLU A 139 -1.69 -0.01 14.62
N ALA A 140 -2.03 1.11 13.98
CA ALA A 140 -1.92 1.26 12.53
C ALA A 140 -0.46 1.33 12.09
N ALA A 141 0.36 2.12 12.80
CA ALA A 141 1.78 2.23 12.55
C ALA A 141 2.50 0.87 12.72
N GLU A 142 2.24 0.15 13.81
CA GLU A 142 2.82 -1.17 14.08
C GLU A 142 2.45 -2.19 13.00
N ARG A 143 1.16 -2.26 12.61
CA ARG A 143 0.70 -3.14 11.52
C ARG A 143 1.46 -2.87 10.22
N PHE A 144 1.62 -1.60 9.86
CA PHE A 144 2.33 -1.20 8.65
C PHE A 144 3.83 -1.53 8.69
N LYS A 145 4.52 -1.24 9.81
CA LYS A 145 5.96 -1.57 9.95
C LYS A 145 6.20 -3.08 9.97
N THR A 146 5.32 -3.84 10.61
CA THR A 146 5.38 -5.32 10.61
C THR A 146 5.17 -5.89 9.20
N PHE A 147 4.20 -5.33 8.46
CA PHE A 147 3.98 -5.66 7.06
C PHE A 147 5.24 -5.43 6.21
N LEU A 148 5.85 -4.25 6.31
CA LEU A 148 7.07 -3.92 5.58
C LEU A 148 8.22 -4.88 5.92
N LEU A 149 8.46 -5.13 7.20
CA LEU A 149 9.51 -6.04 7.64
C LEU A 149 9.33 -7.44 7.05
N HIS A 150 8.12 -8.00 7.16
CA HIS A 150 7.82 -9.33 6.64
C HIS A 150 7.99 -9.39 5.10
N ARG A 151 7.53 -8.37 4.37
CA ARG A 151 7.68 -8.33 2.90
C ARG A 151 9.13 -8.19 2.48
N SER A 152 9.90 -7.32 3.12
CA SER A 152 11.32 -7.16 2.88
C SER A 152 12.10 -8.44 3.15
N GLN A 153 11.84 -9.14 4.26
CA GLN A 153 12.49 -10.41 4.59
C GLN A 153 12.23 -11.52 3.55
N ARG A 154 11.09 -11.48 2.86
CA ARG A 154 10.78 -12.45 1.80
C ARG A 154 11.48 -12.14 0.48
N LEU A 155 11.71 -10.87 0.17
CA LEU A 155 12.34 -10.44 -1.09
C LEU A 155 13.87 -10.37 -0.97
N ALA A 156 14.39 -10.05 0.21
CA ALA A 156 15.83 -9.86 0.46
C ALA A 156 16.71 -11.01 -0.07
N PRO A 157 16.39 -12.30 0.15
CA PRO A 157 17.21 -13.40 -0.37
C PRO A 157 17.32 -13.44 -1.90
N GLN A 158 16.27 -13.00 -2.61
CA GLN A 158 16.33 -12.90 -4.07
C GLN A 158 17.24 -11.76 -4.52
N LEU A 159 17.21 -10.62 -3.83
CA LEU A 159 18.10 -9.49 -4.11
C LEU A 159 19.56 -9.85 -3.83
N GLU A 160 19.82 -10.55 -2.72
CA GLU A 160 21.16 -11.04 -2.34
C GLU A 160 21.73 -12.04 -3.36
N ALA A 161 20.87 -12.90 -3.93
CA ALA A 161 21.27 -13.81 -5.00
C ALA A 161 21.60 -13.08 -6.32
N LEU A 162 20.96 -11.93 -6.58
CA LEU A 162 21.12 -11.15 -7.80
C LEU A 162 22.20 -10.07 -7.71
N ILE A 163 22.50 -9.60 -6.49
CA ILE A 163 23.47 -8.57 -6.17
C ILE A 163 24.44 -9.16 -5.15
N PRO A 164 25.48 -9.89 -5.60
CA PRO A 164 26.42 -10.53 -4.71
C PRO A 164 27.03 -9.52 -3.73
N GLY A 165 26.96 -9.84 -2.45
CA GLY A 165 27.57 -9.03 -1.40
C GLY A 165 26.71 -7.95 -0.77
N CYS A 166 25.45 -7.82 -1.18
CA CYS A 166 24.53 -6.91 -0.52
C CYS A 166 23.88 -7.53 0.73
N ASP A 167 23.36 -6.67 1.61
CA ASP A 167 22.24 -7.00 2.49
C ASP A 167 20.94 -6.62 1.76
N GLY A 168 20.05 -7.58 1.52
CA GLY A 168 18.84 -7.34 0.72
C GLY A 168 17.84 -6.40 1.39
N ILE A 169 17.84 -6.31 2.73
CA ILE A 169 17.00 -5.36 3.48
C ILE A 169 17.58 -3.95 3.33
N GLU A 170 18.90 -3.79 3.43
CA GLU A 170 19.56 -2.50 3.24
C GLU A 170 19.33 -1.95 1.82
N VAL A 171 19.41 -2.80 0.79
CA VAL A 171 19.08 -2.42 -0.59
C VAL A 171 17.65 -1.87 -0.71
N LEU A 172 16.67 -2.50 -0.03
CA LEU A 172 15.29 -2.00 -0.02
C LEU A 172 15.15 -0.67 0.73
N GLN A 173 15.94 -0.45 1.79
CA GLN A 173 15.96 0.83 2.50
C GLN A 173 16.53 1.95 1.64
N TRP A 174 17.63 1.71 0.94
CA TRP A 174 18.21 2.67 -0.01
C TRP A 174 17.28 2.93 -1.19
N LEU A 175 16.63 1.89 -1.72
CA LEU A 175 15.60 2.03 -2.73
C LEU A 175 14.47 2.94 -2.26
N ASN A 176 13.96 2.73 -1.05
CA ASN A 176 12.93 3.59 -0.46
C ASN A 176 13.40 5.05 -0.36
N ALA A 177 14.61 5.30 0.12
CA ALA A 177 15.19 6.65 0.20
C ALA A 177 15.32 7.31 -1.18
N LEU A 178 15.77 6.56 -2.19
CA LEU A 178 15.86 7.03 -3.57
C LEU A 178 14.48 7.38 -4.13
N VAL A 179 13.47 6.53 -3.90
CA VAL A 179 12.10 6.79 -4.36
C VAL A 179 11.56 8.07 -3.73
N ILE A 180 11.70 8.26 -2.42
CA ILE A 180 11.25 9.48 -1.73
C ILE A 180 11.91 10.72 -2.34
N GLY A 181 13.24 10.75 -2.41
CA GLY A 181 13.98 11.91 -2.90
C GLY A 181 13.69 12.22 -4.37
N LEU A 182 13.68 11.19 -5.22
CA LEU A 182 13.42 11.37 -6.65
C LEU A 182 11.96 11.72 -6.95
N ALA A 183 11.00 11.21 -6.19
CA ALA A 183 9.59 11.58 -6.32
C ALA A 183 9.40 13.08 -6.04
N GLN A 184 9.96 13.58 -4.94
CA GLN A 184 9.87 15.00 -4.57
C GLN A 184 10.53 15.93 -5.61
N LEU A 185 11.61 15.48 -6.27
CA LEU A 185 12.28 16.24 -7.32
C LEU A 185 11.57 16.16 -8.68
N SER A 186 10.82 15.09 -8.94
CA SER A 186 10.17 14.83 -10.24
C SER A 186 8.70 15.23 -10.27
N GLN A 187 8.10 15.56 -9.11
CA GLN A 187 6.72 16.02 -8.98
C GLN A 187 6.64 17.44 -8.38
N PRO A 188 7.20 18.46 -9.06
CA PRO A 188 7.15 19.83 -8.58
C PRO A 188 5.72 20.38 -8.59
N SER A 189 5.49 21.43 -7.78
CA SER A 189 4.23 22.17 -7.80
C SER A 189 3.99 22.82 -9.16
N ARG A 190 2.73 23.09 -9.51
CA ARG A 190 2.35 23.71 -10.79
C ARG A 190 3.15 24.98 -11.12
N VAL A 191 3.46 25.79 -10.10
CA VAL A 191 4.27 27.02 -10.24
C VAL A 191 5.70 26.69 -10.67
N VAL A 192 6.31 25.69 -10.06
CA VAL A 192 7.69 25.27 -10.37
C VAL A 192 7.75 24.52 -11.70
N THR A 193 6.74 23.70 -12.03
CA THR A 193 6.64 23.02 -13.33
C THR A 193 6.73 24.00 -14.50
N ALA A 194 5.96 25.09 -14.46
CA ALA A 194 5.98 26.12 -15.50
C ALA A 194 7.37 26.80 -15.66
N ILE A 195 8.13 26.91 -14.57
CA ILE A 195 9.51 27.43 -14.60
C ILE A 195 10.44 26.40 -15.25
N LEU A 196 10.34 25.15 -14.81
CA LEU A 196 11.19 24.06 -15.30
C LEU A 196 10.96 23.79 -16.79
N GLU A 197 9.76 24.02 -17.33
CA GLU A 197 9.44 23.90 -18.76
C GLU A 197 10.21 24.85 -19.70
N GLN A 198 10.90 25.85 -19.15
CA GLN A 198 11.76 26.74 -19.94
C GLN A 198 13.04 26.00 -20.42
N PRO A 199 13.53 26.23 -21.66
CA PRO A 199 14.71 25.53 -22.20
C PRO A 199 15.99 25.67 -21.35
N ARG A 200 16.20 26.84 -20.73
CA ARG A 200 17.35 27.10 -19.86
C ARG A 200 17.35 26.27 -18.56
N MET A 201 16.19 25.75 -18.16
CA MET A 201 16.01 24.98 -16.92
C MET A 201 16.10 23.47 -17.12
N HIS A 202 16.43 22.99 -18.33
CA HIS A 202 16.46 21.56 -18.65
C HIS A 202 17.34 20.74 -17.67
N ALA A 203 18.45 21.30 -17.19
CA ALA A 203 19.36 20.64 -16.26
C ALA A 203 18.74 20.37 -14.87
N LEU A 204 17.69 21.11 -14.50
CA LEU A 204 16.99 20.94 -13.22
C LEU A 204 15.79 19.97 -13.33
N ARG A 205 15.48 19.46 -14.53
CA ARG A 205 14.38 18.51 -14.72
C ARG A 205 14.84 17.10 -14.34
N VAL A 206 14.17 16.54 -13.34
CA VAL A 206 14.37 15.14 -12.95
C VAL A 206 13.22 14.31 -13.51
N HIS A 207 13.56 13.37 -14.40
CA HIS A 207 12.62 12.33 -14.83
C HIS A 207 12.75 11.13 -13.89
N PHE A 208 11.67 10.80 -13.17
CA PHE A 208 11.67 9.81 -12.10
C PHE A 208 12.31 8.47 -12.52
N GLN A 209 11.75 7.80 -13.52
CA GLN A 209 12.20 6.46 -13.93
C GLN A 209 13.68 6.45 -14.40
N PRO A 210 14.12 7.31 -15.35
CA PRO A 210 15.52 7.31 -15.77
C PRO A 210 16.51 7.72 -14.67
N ALA A 211 16.08 8.56 -13.73
CA ALA A 211 16.90 8.92 -12.58
C ALA A 211 17.05 7.73 -11.61
N LEU A 212 15.94 7.08 -11.27
CA LEU A 212 15.94 5.92 -10.38
C LEU A 212 16.75 4.76 -10.96
N GLU A 213 16.57 4.46 -12.26
CA GLU A 213 17.34 3.42 -12.94
C GLU A 213 18.86 3.69 -12.85
N ARG A 214 19.30 4.92 -13.17
CA ARG A 214 20.73 5.29 -13.10
C ARG A 214 21.27 5.19 -11.67
N SER A 215 20.52 5.66 -10.68
CA SER A 215 20.91 5.56 -9.27
C SER A 215 21.04 4.11 -8.82
N LEU A 216 20.12 3.23 -9.21
CA LEU A 216 20.18 1.81 -8.88
C LEU A 216 21.35 1.10 -9.57
N ARG A 217 21.63 1.40 -10.84
CA ARG A 217 22.82 0.87 -11.53
C ARG A 217 24.10 1.25 -10.79
N ALA A 218 24.23 2.51 -10.38
CA ALA A 218 25.39 2.99 -9.65
C ALA A 218 25.50 2.31 -8.27
N LEU A 219 24.39 2.18 -7.55
CA LEU A 219 24.34 1.50 -6.26
C LEU A 219 24.77 0.03 -6.37
N PHE A 220 24.19 -0.73 -7.30
CA PHE A 220 24.51 -2.15 -7.48
C PHE A 220 25.96 -2.36 -7.92
N ALA A 221 26.48 -1.49 -8.79
CA ALA A 221 27.89 -1.53 -9.19
C ALA A 221 28.84 -1.22 -8.02
N GLY A 222 28.48 -0.27 -7.15
CA GLY A 222 29.27 0.08 -5.96
C GLY A 222 29.39 -1.08 -4.97
N ILE A 223 28.27 -1.74 -4.65
CA ILE A 223 28.24 -2.91 -3.76
C ILE A 223 29.17 -4.02 -4.27
N GLY A 224 29.17 -4.28 -5.58
CA GLY A 224 30.03 -5.30 -6.19
C GLY A 224 31.53 -4.96 -6.20
N GLN A 225 31.92 -3.70 -5.97
CA GLN A 225 33.32 -3.26 -5.95
C GLN A 225 33.96 -3.28 -4.56
N GLU A 226 33.20 -3.10 -3.47
CA GLU A 226 33.73 -3.17 -2.10
C GLU A 226 34.25 -4.58 -1.71
N GLN A 227 34.02 -5.59 -2.57
CA GLN A 227 34.45 -6.97 -2.36
C GLN A 227 35.73 -7.38 -3.12
N ARG A 228 36.39 -6.46 -3.84
CA ARG A 228 37.67 -6.70 -4.52
C ARG A 228 38.83 -6.02 -3.81
#